data_AF-A0A370LQY3-F1
#
_entry.id   AF-A0A370LQY3-F1
#
_cell.length_a   1.000
_cell.length_b   1.000
_cell.length_c   1.000
_cell.angle_alpha   90.00
_cell.angle_beta   90.00
_cell.angle_gamma   90.00
#
_symmetry.space_group_name_H-M   'P 1'
#
loop_
_entity.id
_entity.type
_entity.pdbx_description
1 polymer ?
#
loop_
_entity_poly.entity_id
_entity_poly.type
_entity_poly.pdbx_seq_one_letter_code
_entity_poly.pdbx_strand_id
1 'polypeptide(L)'
;MTYHINEIPRGEFGELSKIQEEVLEAIDSEKQNNRIMLLVELSDIIGAVSGYLEKHYPNFKIDDLITMAEATHRAFASGTRK
;
A
#
# COMPACT_ATOMS: atom_id res chain seq x y z
N MET A 1 8.50 -9.63 17.16
CA MET A 1 9.68 -8.75 17.03
C MET A 1 9.57 -8.15 15.65
N THR A 2 9.29 -6.86 15.58
CA THR A 2 9.37 -6.12 14.33
C THR A 2 10.85 -5.87 14.03
N TYR A 3 11.24 -5.95 12.76
CA TYR A 3 12.61 -5.64 12.32
C TYR A 3 12.82 -4.12 12.17
N HIS A 4 11.79 -3.32 12.49
CA HIS A 4 11.79 -1.87 12.47
C HIS A 4 12.55 -1.28 13.66
N ILE A 5 13.34 -0.25 13.39
CA ILE A 5 14.11 0.46 14.41
C ILE A 5 13.29 1.55 15.10
N ASN A 6 12.29 2.08 14.41
CA ASN A 6 11.37 3.08 14.95
C ASN A 6 10.11 2.40 15.51
N GLU A 7 9.56 2.99 16.56
CA GLU A 7 8.24 2.59 17.05
C GLU A 7 7.18 3.09 16.06
N ILE A 8 6.43 2.15 15.48
CA ILE A 8 5.41 2.44 14.49
C ILE A 8 4.04 2.11 15.09
N PRO A 9 3.07 3.05 15.05
CA PRO A 9 1.73 2.79 15.56
C PRO A 9 1.04 1.68 14.79
N ARG A 10 0.47 0.71 15.49
CA ARG A 10 -0.33 -0.35 14.88
C ARG A 10 -1.67 0.20 14.40
N GLY A 11 -1.99 -0.08 13.14
CA GLY A 11 -3.28 0.13 12.53
C GLY A 11 -4.25 -1.03 12.74
N GLU A 12 -5.50 -0.80 12.35
CA GLU A 12 -6.56 -1.81 12.38
C GLU A 12 -6.75 -2.39 10.98
N PHE A 13 -6.63 -3.72 10.85
CA PHE A 13 -6.82 -4.39 9.56
C PHE A 13 -8.23 -4.12 9.01
N GLY A 14 -8.30 -3.78 7.72
CA GLY A 14 -9.53 -3.33 7.06
C GLY A 14 -9.81 -1.83 7.20
N GLU A 15 -8.98 -1.08 7.92
CA GLU A 15 -9.06 0.38 8.02
C GLU A 15 -7.85 1.07 7.38
N LEU A 16 -8.01 2.36 7.05
CA LEU A 16 -6.91 3.18 6.49
C LEU A 16 -5.71 3.25 7.43
N SER A 17 -5.91 3.09 8.73
CA SER A 17 -4.83 3.09 9.72
C SER A 17 -3.82 1.96 9.49
N LYS A 18 -4.26 0.78 8.99
CA LYS A 18 -3.33 -0.30 8.64
C LYS A 18 -2.50 0.05 7.41
N ILE A 19 -3.10 0.64 6.38
CA ILE A 19 -2.35 1.12 5.21
C ILE A 19 -1.30 2.16 5.63
N GLN A 20 -1.65 3.05 6.57
CA GLN A 20 -0.72 4.05 7.10
C GLN A 20 0.44 3.42 7.91
N GLU A 21 0.18 2.37 8.68
CA GLU A 21 1.22 1.58 9.37
C GLU A 21 2.23 1.02 8.38
N GLU A 22 1.79 0.27 7.37
CA GLU A 22 2.67 -0.37 6.37
C GLU A 22 3.51 0.65 5.59
N VAL A 23 2.96 1.84 5.31
CA VAL A 23 3.71 2.94 4.69
C VAL A 23 4.84 3.44 5.59
N LEU A 24 4.59 3.55 6.90
CA LEU A 24 5.63 3.94 7.86
C LEU A 24 6.71 2.86 7.99
N GLU A 25 6.32 1.58 7.95
CA GLU A 25 7.23 0.43 7.95
C GLU A 25 8.11 0.40 6.68
N ALA A 26 7.54 0.69 5.51
CA ALA A 26 8.28 0.83 4.26
C ALA A 26 9.31 1.98 4.33
N ILE A 27 8.92 3.15 4.85
CA ILE A 27 9.82 4.31 5.03
C ILE A 27 10.95 3.97 6.01
N ASP A 28 10.65 3.27 7.10
CA ASP A 28 11.65 2.81 8.05
C ASP A 28 12.64 1.84 7.39
N SER A 29 12.12 0.91 6.59
CA SER A 29 12.93 -0.06 5.84
C SER A 29 13.87 0.58 4.83
N GLU A 30 13.39 1.62 4.14
CA GLU A 30 14.21 2.43 3.23
C GLU A 30 15.33 3.15 3.99
N LYS A 31 15.04 3.78 5.14
CA LYS A 31 16.05 4.44 5.99
C LYS A 31 17.09 3.47 6.54
N GLN A 32 16.69 2.23 6.81
CA GLN A 32 17.60 1.15 7.20
C GLN A 32 18.43 0.60 6.02
N ASN A 33 18.16 1.03 4.79
CA ASN A 33 18.75 0.50 3.56
C ASN A 33 18.55 -1.03 3.42
N ASN A 34 17.44 -1.55 3.97
CA ASN A 34 17.09 -2.96 3.94
C ASN A 34 16.10 -3.23 2.80
N ARG A 35 16.66 -3.57 1.64
CA ARG A 35 15.88 -3.75 0.39
C ARG A 35 14.86 -4.88 0.47
N ILE A 36 15.17 -5.97 1.17
CA ILE A 36 14.23 -7.10 1.27
C ILE A 36 13.04 -6.70 2.12
N MET A 37 13.30 -6.07 3.27
CA MET A 37 12.24 -5.58 4.15
C MET A 37 11.36 -4.57 3.44
N LEU A 38 11.94 -3.60 2.72
CA LEU A 38 11.17 -2.65 1.93
C LEU A 38 10.22 -3.34 0.93
N LEU A 39 10.66 -4.38 0.23
CA LEU A 39 9.80 -5.11 -0.71
C LEU A 39 8.68 -5.90 -0.01
N VAL A 40 8.93 -6.38 1.20
CA VAL A 40 7.90 -7.01 2.04
C VAL A 40 6.86 -5.97 2.44
N GLU A 41 7.26 -4.81 2.96
CA GLU A 41 6.30 -3.77 3.37
C GLU A 41 5.49 -3.23 2.18
N LEU A 42 6.10 -3.10 0.99
CA LEU A 42 5.37 -2.76 -0.23
C LEU A 42 4.32 -3.82 -0.60
N SER A 43 4.59 -5.10 -0.32
CA SER A 43 3.62 -6.19 -0.50
C SER A 43 2.51 -6.12 0.56
N ASP A 44 2.86 -5.77 1.79
CA ASP A 44 1.91 -5.65 2.90
C ASP A 44 0.97 -4.45 2.72
N ILE A 45 1.41 -3.35 2.09
CA ILE A 45 0.53 -2.26 1.63
C ILE A 45 -0.57 -2.80 0.70
N ILE A 46 -0.23 -3.69 -0.25
CA ILE A 46 -1.21 -4.29 -1.16
C ILE A 46 -2.21 -5.15 -0.37
N GLY A 47 -1.72 -5.90 0.63
CA GLY A 47 -2.54 -6.67 1.55
C GLY A 47 -3.49 -5.79 2.37
N ALA A 48 -3.01 -4.67 2.92
CA ALA A 48 -3.80 -3.72 3.70
C ALA A 48 -4.89 -3.04 2.87
N VAL A 49 -4.59 -2.66 1.62
CA VAL A 49 -5.59 -2.13 0.68
C VAL A 49 -6.64 -3.20 0.35
N SER A 50 -6.23 -4.45 0.16
CA SER A 50 -7.15 -5.56 -0.11
C SER A 50 -8.10 -5.78 1.07
N GLY A 51 -7.59 -5.77 2.30
CA GLY A 51 -8.42 -5.83 3.52
C GLY A 51 -9.40 -4.66 3.64
N TYR A 52 -8.99 -3.44 3.25
CA TYR A 52 -9.89 -2.28 3.22
C TYR A 52 -11.03 -2.46 2.22
N LEU A 53 -10.74 -2.98 1.02
CA LEU A 53 -11.77 -3.30 0.03
C LEU A 53 -12.72 -4.39 0.54
N GLU A 54 -12.21 -5.46 1.13
CA GLU A 54 -13.05 -6.54 1.68
C GLU A 54 -14.05 -6.02 2.71
N LYS A 55 -13.63 -5.09 3.59
CA LYS A 55 -14.49 -4.52 4.64
C LYS A 55 -15.50 -3.50 4.10
N HIS A 56 -15.05 -2.57 3.26
CA HIS A 56 -15.84 -1.38 2.88
C HIS A 56 -16.46 -1.45 1.48
N TYR A 57 -15.90 -2.28 0.60
CA TYR A 57 -16.28 -2.40 -0.81
C TYR A 57 -16.27 -3.88 -1.26
N PRO A 58 -17.09 -4.76 -0.66
CA PRO A 58 -16.98 -6.23 -0.83
C PRO A 58 -17.20 -6.75 -2.26
N ASN A 59 -17.70 -5.90 -3.16
CA ASN A 59 -17.90 -6.21 -4.57
C ASN A 59 -16.72 -5.77 -5.46
N PHE A 60 -15.70 -5.16 -4.88
CA PHE A 60 -14.50 -4.70 -5.58
C PHE A 60 -13.28 -5.49 -5.13
N LYS A 61 -12.31 -5.64 -6.04
CA LYS A 61 -11.04 -6.29 -5.80
C LYS A 61 -9.88 -5.34 -6.10
N ILE A 62 -8.69 -5.72 -5.63
CA ILE A 62 -7.47 -4.96 -5.93
C ILE A 62 -7.25 -4.80 -7.45
N ASP A 63 -7.62 -5.80 -8.24
CA ASP A 63 -7.51 -5.78 -9.71
C ASP A 63 -8.32 -4.63 -10.35
N ASP A 64 -9.45 -4.25 -9.76
CA ASP A 64 -10.25 -3.11 -10.23
C ASP A 64 -9.48 -1.79 -10.03
N LEU A 65 -8.79 -1.65 -8.89
CA LEU A 65 -7.95 -0.48 -8.61
C LEU A 65 -6.72 -0.44 -9.53
N ILE A 66 -6.08 -1.58 -9.78
CA ILE A 66 -4.94 -1.71 -10.71
C ILE A 66 -5.39 -1.30 -12.11
N THR A 67 -6.52 -1.83 -12.59
CA THR A 67 -7.10 -1.48 -13.89
C THR A 67 -7.31 0.03 -14.02
N MET A 68 -7.84 0.67 -12.97
CA MET A 68 -8.04 2.11 -12.94
C MET A 68 -6.72 2.90 -12.92
N ALA A 69 -5.71 2.43 -12.18
CA ALA A 69 -4.39 3.04 -12.13
C ALA A 69 -3.69 2.98 -13.51
N GLU A 70 -3.76 1.85 -14.20
CA GLU A 70 -3.21 1.69 -15.55
C GLU A 70 -3.95 2.57 -16.57
N ALA A 71 -5.28 2.64 -16.51
CA ALA A 71 -6.06 3.52 -17.36
C ALA A 71 -5.65 4.99 -17.16
N THR A 72 -5.43 5.39 -15.90
CA THR A 72 -4.93 6.71 -15.54
C THR A 72 -3.52 6.95 -16.09
N HIS A 73 -2.61 5.98 -15.96
CA HIS A 73 -1.26 6.07 -16.51
C HIS A 73 -1.27 6.25 -18.03
N ARG A 74 -2.10 5.48 -18.75
CA ARG A 74 -2.29 5.63 -20.19
C ARG A 74 -2.78 7.03 -20.56
N ALA A 75 -3.75 7.57 -19.81
CA ALA A 75 -4.31 8.90 -20.06
C ALA A 75 -3.30 10.04 -19.87
N PHE A 76 -2.36 9.88 -18.93
CA PHE A 76 -1.24 10.80 -18.74
C PHE A 76 -0.21 10.65 -19.87
N ALA A 77 0.17 9.42 -20.23
CA ALA A 77 1.13 9.17 -21.30
C ALA A 77 0.63 9.64 -22.68
N SER A 78 -0.68 9.59 -22.94
CA SER A 78 -1.29 10.08 -24.18
C SER A 78 -1.54 11.59 -24.21
N GLY A 79 -1.22 12.34 -23.14
CA GLY A 79 -1.37 13.81 -23.08
C GLY A 79 -2.81 14.32 -22.99
N THR A 80 -3.79 13.44 -22.73
CA THR A 80 -5.22 13.78 -22.63
C THR A 80 -5.64 14.32 -21.26
N ARG A 81 -4.80 14.18 -20.23
CA ARG A 81 -4.90 14.94 -18.98
C ARG A 81 -3.81 16.00 -18.96
N LYS A 82 -4.21 17.28 -18.87
CA LYS A 82 -3.34 18.41 -18.55
C LYS A 82 -3.18 18.55 -17.05
#